data_AF-A0A840G097-F1
#
_entry.id   AF-A0A840G097-F1
#
_cell.length_a   1.000
_cell.length_b   1.000
_cell.length_c   1.000
_cell.angle_alpha   90.00
_cell.angle_beta   90.00
_cell.angle_gamma   90.00
#
_symmetry.space_group_name_H-M   'P 1'
#
loop_
_entity.id
_entity.type
_entity.pdbx_description
1 polymer ?
#
loop_
_entity_poly.entity_id
_entity_poly.type
_entity_poly.pdbx_seq_one_letter_code
_entity_poly.pdbx_strand_id
1 'polypeptide(L)'
;MKSLRLSALCAALYLASASCIAGEAKESSSTRPDLFFAWLSSTDDSEPVVVNFKEHSDFLRMTEHCKSGLPVYRYGQNSRYTCKAVPYDTGSPDSWKIAQVTVKGPTPKSTTAQFGMFSLKPTRTTRWNTRAITLDEQAALKSFIDVRNPRLRVPVKQLKLAAATVTFASDEERATLIVPGNEVRDEPGGYYAQRHYVFVKDHGAYAYRGMLPAKPVQYFDLDGGDLPDVLVEEDCDGLCISLWSISKRIRSVAGFGGH
;
A
#
# COMPACT_ATOMS: atom_id res chain seq x y z
N MET A 1 -49.23 26.45 -53.56
CA MET A 1 -48.13 26.81 -52.63
C MET A 1 -47.77 25.59 -51.79
N LYS A 2 -46.48 25.15 -51.88
CA LYS A 2 -45.71 24.28 -50.96
C LYS A 2 -46.33 22.90 -50.62
N SER A 3 -45.93 21.82 -51.28
CA SER A 3 -44.69 21.02 -51.09
C SER A 3 -44.77 20.02 -49.92
N LEU A 4 -45.13 18.77 -50.25
CA LEU A 4 -44.33 17.54 -50.04
C LEU A 4 -43.30 17.53 -48.89
N ARG A 5 -43.44 16.60 -47.93
CA ARG A 5 -42.58 15.39 -47.80
C ARG A 5 -42.87 14.58 -46.53
N LEU A 6 -43.16 13.28 -46.73
CA LEU A 6 -42.81 12.19 -45.82
C LEU A 6 -41.32 12.29 -45.46
N SER A 7 -40.97 12.02 -44.20
CA SER A 7 -39.74 11.32 -43.84
C SER A 7 -39.86 10.75 -42.44
N ALA A 8 -39.78 9.42 -42.38
CA ALA A 8 -39.62 8.64 -41.17
C ALA A 8 -38.35 9.11 -40.42
N LEU A 9 -38.46 9.32 -39.11
CA LEU A 9 -37.28 9.40 -38.26
C LEU A 9 -37.01 8.02 -37.67
N CYS A 10 -35.99 7.39 -38.23
CA CYS A 10 -35.31 6.24 -37.67
C CYS A 10 -34.83 6.54 -36.24
N ALA A 11 -35.04 5.55 -35.37
CA ALA A 11 -34.29 5.38 -34.16
C ALA A 11 -32.78 5.35 -34.48
N ALA A 12 -32.02 6.22 -33.83
CA ALA A 12 -30.59 6.10 -33.73
C ALA A 12 -30.22 6.32 -32.27
N LEU A 13 -30.21 5.21 -31.51
CA LEU A 13 -29.43 5.11 -30.29
C LEU A 13 -27.97 5.39 -30.67
N TYR A 14 -27.46 6.56 -30.32
CA TYR A 14 -26.02 6.80 -30.29
C TYR A 14 -25.61 7.00 -28.84
N LEU A 15 -25.06 5.91 -28.32
CA LEU A 15 -23.87 5.86 -27.46
C LEU A 15 -23.80 6.97 -26.40
N ALA A 16 -24.21 6.61 -25.19
CA ALA A 16 -23.60 7.18 -24.00
C ALA A 16 -22.09 6.89 -24.09
N SER A 17 -21.33 7.86 -24.59
CA SER A 17 -19.92 7.97 -24.28
C SER A 17 -19.85 8.16 -22.76
N ALA A 18 -19.60 7.06 -22.04
CA ALA A 18 -19.00 7.14 -20.74
C ALA A 18 -17.70 7.92 -20.94
N SER A 19 -17.72 9.20 -20.58
CA SER A 19 -16.51 9.99 -20.44
C SER A 19 -15.64 9.21 -19.46
N CYS A 20 -14.53 8.65 -19.94
CA CYS A 20 -13.43 8.28 -19.07
C CYS A 20 -12.99 9.57 -18.38
N ILE A 21 -13.44 9.78 -17.15
CA ILE A 21 -12.94 10.87 -16.31
C ILE A 21 -11.57 10.40 -15.85
N ALA A 22 -10.53 10.84 -16.56
CA ALA A 22 -9.19 10.85 -16.01
C ALA A 22 -9.15 11.96 -14.94
N GLY A 23 -8.81 11.61 -13.70
CA GLY A 23 -8.56 12.59 -12.63
C GLY A 23 -9.35 12.40 -11.32
N GLU A 24 -9.62 11.17 -10.88
CA GLU A 24 -10.06 10.98 -9.49
C GLU A 24 -8.87 11.21 -8.55
N ALA A 25 -9.13 11.95 -7.46
CA ALA A 25 -8.10 12.25 -6.47
C ALA A 25 -7.59 10.95 -5.84
N LYS A 26 -6.27 10.80 -5.71
CA LYS A 26 -5.72 9.60 -5.06
C LYS A 26 -6.20 9.52 -3.61
N GLU A 27 -6.57 8.33 -3.20
CA GLU A 27 -7.09 8.02 -1.88
C GLU A 27 -6.00 7.40 -1.01
N SER A 28 -5.95 7.82 0.25
CA SER A 28 -5.20 7.16 1.29
C SER A 28 -6.14 6.63 2.36
N SER A 29 -5.90 5.39 2.78
CA SER A 29 -6.59 4.80 3.92
C SER A 29 -5.58 4.20 4.88
N SER A 30 -5.91 4.23 6.16
CA SER A 30 -5.08 3.64 7.20
C SER A 30 -5.92 3.17 8.37
N THR A 31 -5.60 1.97 8.84
CA THR A 31 -6.10 1.44 10.12
C THR A 31 -5.32 2.02 11.31
N ARG A 32 -4.28 2.82 11.04
CA ARG A 32 -3.43 3.50 12.00
C ARG A 32 -3.72 5.00 11.94
N PRO A 33 -4.22 5.59 13.02
CA PRO A 33 -4.75 6.95 12.98
C PRO A 33 -3.68 8.04 12.83
N ASP A 34 -2.42 7.68 13.02
CA ASP A 34 -1.27 8.55 12.90
C ASP A 34 -0.49 8.34 11.60
N LEU A 35 -0.94 7.46 10.71
CA LEU A 35 -0.28 7.16 9.43
C LEU A 35 -1.18 7.46 8.25
N PHE A 36 -0.59 8.03 7.20
CA PHE A 36 -1.26 8.35 5.95
C PHE A 36 -0.26 8.43 4.81
N PHE A 37 -0.74 8.28 3.58
CA PHE A 37 0.04 8.53 2.38
C PHE A 37 -0.28 9.92 1.84
N ALA A 38 0.72 10.57 1.25
CA ALA A 38 0.56 11.83 0.54
C ALA A 38 1.61 11.98 -0.56
N TRP A 39 1.35 12.86 -1.51
CA TRP A 39 2.37 13.36 -2.42
C TRP A 39 3.39 14.24 -1.67
N LEU A 40 4.67 14.10 -2.02
CA LEU A 40 5.73 15.02 -1.63
C LEU A 40 5.74 16.18 -2.62
N SER A 41 5.52 17.38 -2.10
CA SER A 41 5.65 18.60 -2.89
C SER A 41 6.62 19.60 -2.27
N SER A 42 7.20 20.43 -3.12
CA SER A 42 7.88 21.68 -2.73
C SER A 42 6.99 22.92 -2.80
N THR A 43 5.84 22.83 -3.48
CA THR A 43 4.92 23.94 -3.71
C THR A 43 3.63 23.78 -2.90
N ASP A 44 2.95 24.89 -2.66
CA ASP A 44 1.66 24.92 -1.95
C ASP A 44 0.47 24.44 -2.81
N ASP A 45 0.65 24.38 -4.13
CA ASP A 45 -0.37 23.98 -5.13
C ASP A 45 -0.28 22.48 -5.49
N SER A 46 0.25 21.66 -4.57
CA SER A 46 0.36 20.23 -4.80
C SER A 46 -1.01 19.57 -4.85
N GLU A 47 -1.15 18.58 -5.73
CA GLU A 47 -2.32 17.72 -5.77
C GLU A 47 -2.60 17.14 -4.37
N PRO A 48 -3.77 17.39 -3.78
CA PRO A 48 -4.12 16.83 -2.48
C PRO A 48 -4.41 15.34 -2.59
N VAL A 49 -4.09 14.60 -1.54
CA VAL A 49 -4.53 13.21 -1.37
C VAL A 49 -5.76 13.20 -0.48
N VAL A 50 -6.80 12.48 -0.89
CA VAL A 50 -8.01 12.28 -0.10
C VAL A 50 -7.74 11.20 0.94
N VAL A 51 -7.69 11.58 2.21
CA VAL A 51 -7.47 10.65 3.32
C VAL A 51 -8.79 10.30 3.97
N ASN A 52 -9.15 9.01 3.95
CA ASN A 52 -10.34 8.47 4.57
C ASN A 52 -10.00 7.90 5.96
N PHE A 53 -10.55 8.52 7.00
CA PHE A 53 -10.35 8.12 8.38
C PHE A 53 -11.44 7.15 8.82
N LYS A 54 -11.06 6.13 9.59
CA LYS A 54 -12.04 5.19 10.14
C LYS A 54 -12.97 5.86 11.16
N GLU A 55 -12.41 6.73 12.00
CA GLU A 55 -13.11 7.38 13.12
C GLU A 55 -13.04 8.91 12.99
N HIS A 56 -14.08 9.61 13.45
CA HIS A 56 -14.13 11.10 13.36
C HIS A 56 -13.01 11.74 14.18
N SER A 57 -12.66 11.13 15.30
CA SER A 57 -11.59 11.61 16.18
C SER A 57 -10.23 11.65 15.50
N ASP A 58 -9.98 10.74 14.55
CA ASP A 58 -8.71 10.69 13.84
C ASP A 58 -8.64 11.78 12.76
N PHE A 59 -9.76 12.05 12.09
CA PHE A 59 -9.93 13.21 11.22
C PHE A 59 -9.68 14.54 11.99
N LEU A 60 -10.32 14.71 13.16
CA LEU A 60 -10.14 15.91 13.98
C LEU A 60 -8.69 16.05 14.46
N ARG A 61 -8.05 14.93 14.84
CA ARG A 61 -6.64 14.92 15.26
C ARG A 61 -5.72 15.35 14.12
N MET A 62 -5.91 14.82 12.92
CA MET A 62 -5.11 15.18 11.73
C MET A 62 -5.25 16.67 11.40
N THR A 63 -6.49 17.15 11.30
CA THR A 63 -6.78 18.54 10.90
C THR A 63 -6.23 19.54 11.90
N GLU A 64 -6.40 19.29 13.20
CA GLU A 64 -5.85 20.15 14.25
C GLU A 64 -4.30 20.08 14.30
N HIS A 65 -3.71 18.91 14.09
CA HIS A 65 -2.25 18.75 14.02
C HIS A 65 -1.65 19.59 12.89
N CYS A 66 -2.19 19.48 11.68
CA CYS A 66 -1.71 20.26 10.54
C CYS A 66 -1.96 21.76 10.71
N LYS A 67 -3.13 22.15 11.23
CA LYS A 67 -3.47 23.55 11.52
C LYS A 67 -2.53 24.19 12.55
N SER A 68 -2.07 23.41 13.53
CA SER A 68 -1.11 23.84 14.55
C SER A 68 0.31 24.03 14.02
N GLY A 69 0.59 23.69 12.75
CA GLY A 69 1.92 23.77 12.16
C GLY A 69 2.91 22.75 12.73
N LEU A 70 2.41 21.72 13.42
CA LEU A 70 3.24 20.63 13.91
C LEU A 70 3.80 19.83 12.72
N PRO A 71 5.05 19.34 12.80
CA PRO A 71 5.62 18.57 11.72
C PRO A 71 4.91 17.23 11.55
N VAL A 72 4.88 16.74 10.32
CA VAL A 72 4.71 15.32 10.01
C VAL A 72 6.06 14.74 9.60
N TYR A 73 6.23 13.44 9.80
CA TYR A 73 7.50 12.75 9.66
C TYR A 73 7.41 11.74 8.54
N ARG A 74 8.36 11.73 7.60
CA ARG A 74 8.42 10.67 6.61
C ARG A 74 8.75 9.35 7.29
N TYR A 75 7.89 8.36 7.08
CA TYR A 75 7.95 7.08 7.78
C TYR A 75 9.28 6.37 7.49
N GLY A 76 9.93 5.85 8.54
CA GLY A 76 11.22 5.16 8.44
C GLY A 76 12.45 6.06 8.20
N GLN A 77 12.26 7.37 7.99
CA GLN A 77 13.35 8.33 7.79
C GLN A 77 13.37 9.45 8.85
N ASN A 78 12.22 9.75 9.46
CA ASN A 78 12.04 10.83 10.44
C ASN A 78 12.44 12.24 9.94
N SER A 79 12.59 12.43 8.63
CA SER A 79 12.68 13.76 8.03
C SER A 79 11.36 14.51 8.26
N ARG A 80 11.46 15.79 8.62
CA ARG A 80 10.33 16.64 8.99
C ARG A 80 9.75 17.34 7.77
N TYR A 81 8.42 17.35 7.70
CA TYR A 81 7.60 17.98 6.68
C TYR A 81 6.47 18.78 7.33
N THR A 82 5.85 19.67 6.57
CA THR A 82 4.64 20.38 6.97
C THR A 82 3.44 19.81 6.25
N CYS A 83 2.28 19.78 6.90
CA CYS A 83 1.03 19.35 6.26
C CYS A 83 -0.03 20.44 6.28
N LYS A 84 -0.94 20.38 5.32
CA LYS A 84 -2.26 21.03 5.39
C LYS A 84 -3.32 19.94 5.25
N ALA A 85 -4.35 20.01 6.06
CA ALA A 85 -5.47 19.07 6.03
C ALA A 85 -6.77 19.88 6.14
N VAL A 86 -7.65 19.73 5.15
CA VAL A 86 -8.96 20.42 5.11
C VAL A 86 -10.07 19.40 4.92
N PRO A 87 -11.28 19.63 5.48
CA PRO A 87 -12.42 18.76 5.22
C PRO A 87 -12.69 18.63 3.71
N TYR A 88 -13.03 17.43 3.26
CA TYR A 88 -13.39 17.18 1.86
C TYR A 88 -14.81 16.64 1.76
N ASP A 89 -15.69 17.41 1.13
CA ASP A 89 -17.07 17.01 0.92
C ASP A 89 -17.21 16.26 -0.41
N THR A 90 -17.53 14.98 -0.32
CA THR A 90 -17.82 14.11 -1.47
C THR A 90 -19.32 14.04 -1.78
N GLY A 91 -20.16 14.76 -1.04
CA GLY A 91 -21.63 14.60 -1.08
C GLY A 91 -22.11 13.28 -0.49
N SER A 92 -21.22 12.48 0.11
CA SER A 92 -21.52 11.21 0.75
C SER A 92 -21.91 11.41 2.22
N PRO A 93 -22.75 10.55 2.81
CA PRO A 93 -22.96 10.50 4.26
C PRO A 93 -21.68 10.30 5.08
N ASP A 94 -20.60 9.87 4.44
CA ASP A 94 -19.28 9.64 5.05
C ASP A 94 -18.31 10.84 4.93
N SER A 95 -18.68 11.96 4.30
CA SER A 95 -17.78 13.13 4.15
C SER A 95 -17.18 13.64 5.48
N TRP A 96 -17.86 13.42 6.61
CA TRP A 96 -17.42 13.88 7.94
C TRP A 96 -16.11 13.24 8.45
N LYS A 97 -15.63 12.18 7.80
CA LYS A 97 -14.36 11.50 8.13
C LYS A 97 -13.32 11.58 7.01
N ILE A 98 -13.46 12.51 6.08
CA ILE A 98 -12.59 12.61 4.91
C ILE A 98 -11.91 13.98 4.89
N ALA A 99 -10.60 13.99 4.65
CA ALA A 99 -9.82 15.22 4.48
C ALA A 99 -9.03 15.19 3.18
N GLN A 100 -8.86 16.35 2.54
CA GLN A 100 -7.80 16.56 1.57
C GLN A 100 -6.52 16.96 2.30
N VAL A 101 -5.45 16.21 2.07
CA VAL A 101 -4.16 16.40 2.74
C VAL A 101 -3.06 16.68 1.72
N THR A 102 -2.30 17.73 1.96
CA THR A 102 -1.06 18.04 1.23
C THR A 102 0.13 18.00 2.18
N VAL A 103 1.27 17.52 1.69
CA VAL A 103 2.52 17.49 2.44
C VAL A 103 3.61 18.22 1.68
N LYS A 104 4.19 19.21 2.35
CA LYS A 104 5.25 20.07 1.83
C LYS A 104 6.56 19.82 2.54
N GLY A 105 7.64 19.74 1.78
CA GLY A 105 8.99 19.62 2.31
C GLY A 105 10.06 19.96 1.28
N PRO A 106 11.30 19.46 1.48
CA PRO A 106 12.40 19.73 0.56
C PRO A 106 12.05 19.29 -0.86
N THR A 107 12.49 20.08 -1.86
CA THR A 107 12.25 19.80 -3.27
C THR A 107 12.65 18.37 -3.61
N PRO A 108 11.73 17.56 -4.16
CA PRO A 108 12.06 16.24 -4.66
C PRO A 108 13.24 16.33 -5.63
N LYS A 109 14.21 15.41 -5.52
CA LYS A 109 15.35 15.34 -6.45
C LYS A 109 14.93 14.93 -7.87
N SER A 110 13.72 14.38 -8.01
CA SER A 110 13.15 13.95 -9.28
C SER A 110 12.11 14.95 -9.77
N THR A 111 12.00 15.11 -11.08
CA THR A 111 10.88 15.83 -11.72
C THR A 111 9.59 15.00 -11.74
N THR A 112 9.67 13.69 -11.44
CA THR A 112 8.50 12.83 -11.25
C THR A 112 7.90 13.05 -9.86
N ALA A 113 6.56 13.11 -9.78
CA ALA A 113 5.84 13.16 -8.51
C ALA A 113 6.30 12.02 -7.59
N GLN A 114 6.68 12.36 -6.36
CA GLN A 114 7.07 11.39 -5.34
C GLN A 114 5.95 11.26 -4.33
N PHE A 115 5.56 10.05 -3.95
CA PHE A 115 4.67 9.83 -2.81
C PHE A 115 5.50 9.37 -1.60
N GLY A 116 4.88 9.44 -0.43
CA GLY A 116 5.48 8.94 0.79
C GLY A 116 4.41 8.58 1.81
N MET A 117 4.78 7.67 2.71
CA MET A 117 4.05 7.46 3.94
C MET A 117 4.56 8.44 4.99
N PHE A 118 3.63 9.05 5.71
CA PHE A 118 3.91 10.03 6.75
C PHE A 118 3.27 9.62 8.07
N SER A 119 3.88 10.10 9.16
CA SER A 119 3.34 9.97 10.50
C SER A 119 3.19 11.32 11.19
N LEU A 120 2.19 11.44 12.06
CA LEU A 120 2.04 12.59 12.97
C LEU A 120 3.13 12.64 14.05
N LYS A 121 3.87 11.55 14.26
CA LYS A 121 4.90 11.44 15.30
C LYS A 121 6.20 10.88 14.70
N PRO A 122 7.36 11.12 15.34
CA PRO A 122 8.57 10.40 15.00
C PRO A 122 8.37 8.89 15.08
N THR A 123 8.96 8.17 14.15
CA THR A 123 8.79 6.73 13.93
C THR A 123 10.05 5.99 14.33
N ARG A 124 9.96 4.69 14.62
CA ARG A 124 11.17 3.90 14.86
C ARG A 124 11.88 3.67 13.53
N THR A 125 13.19 3.86 13.53
CA THR A 125 14.05 3.65 12.36
C THR A 125 14.86 2.39 12.59
N THR A 126 14.29 1.25 12.22
CA THR A 126 14.98 -0.04 12.27
C THR A 126 15.69 -0.27 10.95
N ARG A 127 16.98 -0.60 11.01
CA ARG A 127 17.76 -0.94 9.82
C ARG A 127 17.49 -2.39 9.44
N TRP A 128 16.69 -2.58 8.40
CA TRP A 128 16.43 -3.90 7.85
C TRP A 128 17.54 -4.32 6.90
N ASN A 129 18.11 -5.50 7.15
CA ASN A 129 19.04 -6.17 6.25
C ASN A 129 18.26 -7.18 5.40
N THR A 130 18.66 -7.33 4.14
CA THR A 130 18.05 -8.27 3.20
C THR A 130 19.13 -9.11 2.53
N ARG A 131 18.90 -10.42 2.43
CA ARG A 131 19.78 -11.34 1.68
C ARG A 131 18.98 -12.43 0.98
N ALA A 132 19.64 -13.14 0.06
CA ALA A 132 19.10 -14.39 -0.46
C ALA A 132 19.02 -15.45 0.64
N ILE A 133 18.06 -16.37 0.51
CA ILE A 133 17.96 -17.56 1.35
C ILE A 133 19.20 -18.46 1.19
N THR A 134 19.65 -19.07 2.28
CA THR A 134 20.74 -20.07 2.21
C THR A 134 20.20 -21.46 1.85
N LEU A 135 21.08 -22.38 1.44
CA LEU A 135 20.67 -23.77 1.14
C LEU A 135 20.09 -24.49 2.36
N ASP A 136 20.66 -24.28 3.55
CA ASP A 136 20.16 -24.88 4.79
C ASP A 136 18.77 -24.34 5.16
N GLU A 137 18.57 -23.02 5.05
CA GLU A 137 17.26 -22.40 5.28
C GLU A 137 16.24 -22.85 4.24
N GLN A 138 16.65 -23.03 2.99
CA GLN A 138 15.80 -23.54 1.94
C GLN A 138 15.35 -24.98 2.23
N ALA A 139 16.27 -25.85 2.66
CA ALA A 139 15.97 -27.22 3.03
C ALA A 139 15.06 -27.30 4.27
N ALA A 140 15.33 -26.49 5.29
CA ALA A 140 14.51 -26.42 6.50
C ALA A 140 13.10 -25.90 6.22
N LEU A 141 12.99 -24.82 5.43
CA LEU A 141 11.70 -24.27 5.02
C LEU A 141 10.91 -25.29 4.17
N LYS A 142 11.56 -25.99 3.25
CA LYS A 142 10.93 -27.05 2.47
C LYS A 142 10.39 -28.16 3.36
N SER A 143 11.21 -28.64 4.31
CA SER A 143 10.79 -29.67 5.27
C SER A 143 9.58 -29.22 6.10
N PHE A 144 9.60 -27.99 6.60
CA PHE A 144 8.47 -27.40 7.31
C PHE A 144 7.19 -27.40 6.47
N ILE A 145 7.28 -26.97 5.20
CA ILE A 145 6.14 -26.93 4.28
C ILE A 145 5.60 -28.35 4.04
N ASP A 146 6.48 -29.31 3.73
CA ASP A 146 6.09 -30.68 3.41
C ASP A 146 5.38 -31.36 4.59
N VAL A 147 5.89 -31.21 5.82
CA VAL A 147 5.31 -31.78 7.05
C VAL A 147 3.94 -31.19 7.37
N ARG A 148 3.71 -29.92 7.02
CA ARG A 148 2.47 -29.19 7.34
C ARG A 148 1.48 -29.14 6.18
N ASN A 149 1.86 -29.61 4.99
CA ASN A 149 0.97 -29.76 3.84
C ASN A 149 -0.02 -30.93 4.11
N PRO A 150 -1.35 -30.78 3.96
CA PRO A 150 -2.12 -29.69 3.32
C PRO A 150 -2.62 -28.58 4.25
N ARG A 151 -2.34 -28.63 5.56
CA ARG A 151 -2.88 -27.66 6.53
C ARG A 151 -2.52 -26.21 6.20
N LEU A 152 -1.35 -25.96 5.60
CA LEU A 152 -0.91 -24.62 5.22
C LEU A 152 -1.66 -24.02 4.03
N ARG A 153 -2.33 -24.83 3.19
CA ARG A 153 -3.00 -24.39 1.95
C ARG A 153 -2.11 -23.55 1.02
N VAL A 154 -0.81 -23.83 1.00
CA VAL A 154 0.15 -23.19 0.09
C VAL A 154 0.33 -24.04 -1.18
N PRO A 155 0.40 -23.44 -2.39
CA PRO A 155 0.61 -24.19 -3.62
C PRO A 155 2.10 -24.54 -3.78
N VAL A 156 2.54 -25.61 -3.11
CA VAL A 156 3.96 -26.01 -3.00
C VAL A 156 4.68 -26.04 -4.36
N LYS A 157 4.02 -26.54 -5.41
CA LYS A 157 4.59 -26.63 -6.77
C LYS A 157 4.87 -25.28 -7.43
N GLN A 158 4.27 -24.21 -6.93
CA GLN A 158 4.42 -22.85 -7.46
C GLN A 158 5.41 -22.00 -6.65
N LEU A 159 5.92 -22.52 -5.52
CA LEU A 159 6.85 -21.79 -4.67
C LEU A 159 8.26 -21.84 -5.23
N LYS A 160 8.84 -20.65 -5.49
CA LYS A 160 10.22 -20.48 -5.94
C LYS A 160 11.13 -20.33 -4.72
N LEU A 161 11.32 -21.42 -3.97
CA LEU A 161 12.07 -21.40 -2.70
C LEU A 161 13.49 -20.83 -2.85
N ALA A 162 14.21 -21.17 -3.93
CA ALA A 162 15.56 -20.65 -4.18
C ALA A 162 15.59 -19.13 -4.48
N ALA A 163 14.45 -18.53 -4.82
CA ALA A 163 14.32 -17.09 -5.05
C ALA A 163 13.81 -16.35 -3.80
N ALA A 164 13.73 -17.02 -2.65
CA ALA A 164 13.26 -16.39 -1.43
C ALA A 164 14.24 -15.33 -0.92
N THR A 165 13.68 -14.23 -0.43
CA THR A 165 14.43 -13.15 0.24
C THR A 165 14.22 -13.26 1.74
N VAL A 166 15.30 -13.09 2.50
CA VAL A 166 15.32 -13.11 3.96
C VAL A 166 15.58 -11.70 4.48
N THR A 167 14.72 -11.21 5.36
CA THR A 167 14.78 -9.86 5.94
C THR A 167 14.81 -9.91 7.47
N PHE A 168 15.72 -9.15 8.10
CA PHE A 168 15.96 -9.15 9.55
C PHE A 168 16.55 -7.81 10.03
N ALA A 169 16.41 -7.48 11.32
CA ALA A 169 16.77 -6.16 11.88
C ALA A 169 18.21 -6.06 12.41
N SER A 170 18.71 -7.08 13.11
CA SER A 170 20.00 -6.99 13.82
C SER A 170 20.70 -8.34 13.83
N ASP A 171 20.14 -9.31 14.56
CA ASP A 171 20.52 -10.72 14.47
C ASP A 171 19.58 -11.47 13.50
N GLU A 172 20.01 -12.65 13.08
CA GLU A 172 19.22 -13.53 12.21
C GLU A 172 18.36 -14.52 13.02
N GLU A 173 18.22 -14.32 14.35
CA GLU A 173 17.42 -15.19 15.22
C GLU A 173 15.95 -15.16 14.79
N ARG A 174 15.50 -13.96 14.42
CA ARG A 174 14.17 -13.74 13.87
C ARG A 174 14.27 -13.10 12.49
N ALA A 175 13.71 -13.80 11.50
CA ALA A 175 13.77 -13.37 10.12
C ALA A 175 12.46 -13.61 9.40
N THR A 176 12.15 -12.73 8.46
CA THR A 176 11.03 -12.89 7.52
C THR A 176 11.55 -13.43 6.21
N LEU A 177 10.99 -14.54 5.77
CA LEU A 177 11.28 -15.17 4.49
C LEU A 177 10.11 -14.92 3.55
N ILE A 178 10.40 -14.29 2.42
CA ILE A 178 9.40 -13.94 1.40
C ILE A 178 9.71 -14.79 0.18
N VAL A 179 8.84 -15.76 -0.09
CA VAL A 179 8.99 -16.75 -1.16
C VAL A 179 8.11 -16.35 -2.34
N PRO A 180 8.67 -16.03 -3.51
CA PRO A 180 7.87 -15.75 -4.68
C PRO A 180 7.07 -16.98 -5.14
N GLY A 181 5.80 -16.76 -5.48
CA GLY A 181 4.94 -17.73 -6.15
C GLY A 181 4.88 -17.50 -7.66
N ASN A 182 3.87 -18.10 -8.28
CA ASN A 182 3.50 -17.77 -9.65
C ASN A 182 2.67 -16.49 -9.71
N GLU A 183 2.65 -15.92 -10.90
CA GLU A 183 1.78 -14.80 -11.25
C GLU A 183 0.33 -15.26 -11.29
N VAL A 184 -0.56 -14.49 -10.67
CA VAL A 184 -2.00 -14.61 -10.79
C VAL A 184 -2.43 -13.59 -11.83
N ARG A 185 -3.11 -14.05 -12.88
CA ARG A 185 -3.64 -13.22 -13.96
C ARG A 185 -5.15 -13.33 -13.96
N ASP A 186 -5.81 -12.19 -13.86
CA ASP A 186 -7.25 -12.04 -14.06
C ASP A 186 -7.46 -11.14 -15.28
N GLU A 187 -7.48 -11.76 -16.47
CA GLU A 187 -7.57 -11.06 -17.75
C GLU A 187 -8.82 -10.18 -17.90
N PRO A 188 -10.03 -10.61 -17.47
CA PRO A 188 -11.22 -9.75 -17.47
C PRO A 188 -11.08 -8.47 -16.64
N GLY A 189 -10.29 -8.52 -15.55
CA GLY A 189 -10.08 -7.39 -14.63
C GLY A 189 -8.79 -6.61 -14.89
N GLY A 190 -7.97 -7.01 -15.88
CA GLY A 190 -6.65 -6.42 -16.12
C GLY A 190 -5.67 -6.55 -14.93
N TYR A 191 -5.90 -7.50 -14.02
CA TYR A 191 -5.13 -7.62 -12.78
C TYR A 191 -4.02 -8.67 -12.92
N TYR A 192 -2.78 -8.23 -12.69
CA TYR A 192 -1.57 -9.06 -12.75
C TYR A 192 -0.81 -8.94 -11.43
N ALA A 193 -0.75 -10.02 -10.66
CA ALA A 193 -0.09 -9.99 -9.36
C ALA A 193 0.72 -11.25 -9.09
N GLN A 194 2.02 -11.09 -8.86
CA GLN A 194 2.83 -12.17 -8.31
C GLN A 194 2.61 -12.28 -6.80
N ARG A 195 2.01 -13.39 -6.37
CA ARG A 195 1.80 -13.66 -4.94
C ARG A 195 3.11 -14.04 -4.27
N HIS A 196 3.37 -13.46 -3.10
CA HIS A 196 4.57 -13.73 -2.32
C HIS A 196 4.19 -14.34 -0.97
N TYR A 197 4.71 -15.51 -0.65
CA TYR A 197 4.35 -16.27 0.55
C TYR A 197 5.30 -15.91 1.68
N VAL A 198 4.72 -15.50 2.82
CA VAL A 198 5.49 -14.99 3.94
C VAL A 198 5.59 -16.04 5.02
N PHE A 199 6.84 -16.36 5.36
CA PHE A 199 7.20 -17.21 6.47
C PHE A 199 8.03 -16.41 7.47
N VAL A 200 7.95 -16.79 8.73
CA VAL A 200 8.82 -16.25 9.79
C VAL A 200 9.63 -17.40 10.33
N LYS A 201 10.94 -17.20 10.42
CA LYS A 201 11.88 -18.01 11.18
C LYS A 201 12.07 -17.34 12.53
N ASP A 202 11.95 -18.12 13.60
CA ASP A 202 12.08 -17.66 14.98
C ASP A 202 12.77 -18.77 15.79
N HIS A 203 14.02 -18.54 16.21
CA HIS A 203 14.83 -19.54 16.93
C HIS A 203 14.87 -20.92 16.24
N GLY A 204 14.95 -20.92 14.90
CA GLY A 204 14.97 -22.14 14.08
C GLY A 204 13.59 -22.77 13.79
N ALA A 205 12.53 -22.30 14.43
CA ALA A 205 11.16 -22.70 14.11
C ALA A 205 10.58 -21.83 12.98
N TYR A 206 9.79 -22.45 12.11
CA TYR A 206 9.11 -21.76 11.01
C TYR A 206 7.61 -21.61 11.27
N ALA A 207 7.06 -20.50 10.83
CA ALA A 207 5.62 -20.28 10.79
C ALA A 207 5.21 -19.59 9.49
N TYR A 208 4.10 -20.06 8.90
CA TYR A 208 3.48 -19.38 7.77
C TYR A 208 2.61 -18.21 8.27
N ARG A 209 2.73 -17.04 7.64
CA ARG A 209 1.99 -15.82 8.02
C ARG A 209 0.91 -15.40 7.03
N GLY A 210 0.98 -15.87 5.78
CA GLY A 210 0.03 -15.52 4.72
C GLY A 210 0.74 -15.12 3.42
N MET A 211 0.08 -14.27 2.63
CA MET A 211 0.57 -13.85 1.31
C MET A 211 0.55 -12.33 1.17
N LEU A 212 1.62 -11.79 0.59
CA LEU A 212 1.65 -10.43 0.08
C LEU A 212 1.21 -10.41 -1.39
N PRO A 213 0.53 -9.35 -1.82
CA PRO A 213 -0.02 -9.29 -3.15
C PRO A 213 1.04 -8.98 -4.23
N ALA A 214 2.14 -8.35 -3.86
CA ALA A 214 3.24 -8.00 -4.75
C ALA A 214 4.60 -8.09 -4.04
N LYS A 215 5.67 -7.78 -4.78
CA LYS A 215 7.04 -7.83 -4.25
C LYS A 215 7.24 -6.70 -3.22
N PRO A 216 7.94 -6.97 -2.11
CA PRO A 216 8.36 -5.93 -1.18
C PRO A 216 9.20 -4.84 -1.87
N VAL A 217 8.85 -3.59 -1.63
CA VAL A 217 9.63 -2.43 -2.04
C VAL A 217 10.41 -1.81 -0.88
N GLN A 218 9.83 -1.80 0.32
CA GLN A 218 10.43 -1.25 1.54
C GLN A 218 9.98 -2.01 2.79
N TYR A 219 10.75 -1.87 3.86
CA TYR A 219 10.48 -2.48 5.16
C TYR A 219 10.49 -1.41 6.24
N PHE A 220 9.57 -1.53 7.19
CA PHE A 220 9.44 -0.60 8.28
C PHE A 220 9.19 -1.29 9.62
N ASP A 221 9.30 -0.51 10.69
CA ASP A 221 8.99 -0.94 12.05
C ASP A 221 7.83 -0.11 12.60
N LEU A 222 6.61 -0.65 12.59
CA LEU A 222 5.42 0.03 13.12
C LEU A 222 5.26 -0.12 14.63
N ASP A 223 5.54 -1.33 15.15
CA ASP A 223 5.20 -1.70 16.52
C ASP A 223 6.42 -1.85 17.43
N GLY A 224 7.63 -1.63 16.92
CA GLY A 224 8.84 -1.81 17.70
C GLY A 224 9.23 -3.27 17.91
N GLY A 225 8.97 -4.12 16.92
CA GLY A 225 9.23 -5.55 16.98
C GLY A 225 10.31 -6.00 15.99
N ASP A 226 10.75 -7.26 16.14
CA ASP A 226 11.84 -7.81 15.32
C ASP A 226 11.37 -8.35 13.96
N LEU A 227 10.13 -8.04 13.57
CA LEU A 227 9.56 -8.39 12.26
C LEU A 227 9.15 -7.12 11.51
N PRO A 228 9.53 -6.99 10.24
CA PRO A 228 9.22 -5.81 9.46
C PRO A 228 7.76 -5.75 9.05
N ASP A 229 7.17 -4.58 9.06
CA ASP A 229 6.02 -4.28 8.22
C ASP A 229 6.51 -4.02 6.79
N VAL A 230 5.76 -4.50 5.80
CA VAL A 230 6.21 -4.60 4.42
C VAL A 230 5.40 -3.69 3.53
N LEU A 231 6.05 -2.74 2.86
CA LEU A 231 5.44 -1.95 1.80
C LEU A 231 5.54 -2.72 0.49
N VAL A 232 4.44 -2.79 -0.24
CA VAL A 232 4.37 -3.38 -1.58
C VAL A 232 3.74 -2.38 -2.54
N GLU A 233 4.13 -2.51 -3.81
CA GLU A 233 3.56 -1.76 -4.93
C GLU A 233 2.97 -2.80 -5.89
N GLU A 234 1.64 -2.76 -6.06
CA GLU A 234 0.89 -3.65 -6.92
C GLU A 234 0.75 -3.02 -8.31
N ASP A 235 0.87 -3.86 -9.34
CA ASP A 235 0.58 -3.46 -10.71
C ASP A 235 -0.94 -3.44 -10.89
N CYS A 236 -1.50 -2.23 -10.96
CA CYS A 236 -2.92 -1.97 -11.11
C CYS A 236 -3.12 -0.84 -12.11
N ASP A 237 -4.36 -0.59 -12.53
CA ASP A 237 -4.67 0.58 -13.36
C ASP A 237 -4.51 1.87 -12.54
N GLY A 238 -3.27 2.40 -12.50
CA GLY A 238 -2.88 3.54 -11.67
C GLY A 238 -1.68 3.23 -10.76
N LEU A 239 -1.75 3.71 -9.52
CA LEU A 239 -0.71 3.49 -8.50
C LEU A 239 -1.35 2.81 -7.29
N CYS A 240 -1.02 1.55 -7.01
CA CYS A 240 -1.55 0.82 -5.87
C CYS A 240 -0.44 0.44 -4.91
N ILE A 241 -0.48 1.02 -3.72
CA ILE A 241 0.54 0.84 -2.69
C ILE A 241 -0.13 0.41 -1.42
N SER A 242 0.42 -0.58 -0.75
CA SER A 242 -0.11 -1.04 0.52
C SER A 242 0.99 -1.41 1.50
N LEU A 243 0.75 -1.09 2.76
CA LEU A 243 1.59 -1.47 3.89
C LEU A 243 0.97 -2.65 4.60
N TRP A 244 1.75 -3.71 4.82
CA TRP A 244 1.29 -4.95 5.43
C TRP A 244 2.04 -5.25 6.72
N SER A 245 1.30 -5.52 7.79
CA SER A 245 1.89 -6.03 9.02
C SER A 245 1.95 -7.54 9.02
N ILE A 246 3.06 -8.10 9.51
CA ILE A 246 3.32 -9.55 9.51
C ILE A 246 3.53 -10.13 10.92
N SER A 247 3.60 -9.29 11.95
CA SER A 247 4.08 -9.67 13.29
C SER A 247 3.21 -10.73 13.96
N LYS A 248 1.90 -10.72 13.70
CA LYS A 248 0.94 -11.75 14.16
C LYS A 248 0.35 -12.55 13.00
N ARG A 249 -0.20 -11.83 12.04
CA ARG A 249 -0.79 -12.33 10.79
C ARG A 249 -0.57 -11.29 9.71
N ILE A 250 -0.49 -11.72 8.45
CA ILE A 250 -0.53 -10.81 7.31
C ILE A 250 -1.86 -10.04 7.33
N ARG A 251 -1.77 -8.72 7.39
CA ARG A 251 -2.92 -7.81 7.27
C ARG A 251 -2.48 -6.48 6.62
N SER A 252 -3.32 -5.93 5.75
CA SER A 252 -3.13 -4.57 5.26
C SER A 252 -3.38 -3.59 6.42
N VAL A 253 -2.49 -2.62 6.54
CA VAL A 253 -2.50 -1.59 7.58
C VAL A 253 -2.82 -0.23 6.99
N ALA A 254 -2.27 0.06 5.81
CA ALA A 254 -2.51 1.30 5.10
C ALA A 254 -2.46 1.05 3.59
N GLY A 255 -3.17 1.87 2.83
CA GLY A 255 -3.24 1.82 1.38
C GLY A 255 -3.18 3.21 0.76
N PHE A 256 -2.68 3.26 -0.46
CA PHE A 256 -2.70 4.42 -1.32
C PHE A 256 -3.01 3.99 -2.74
N GLY A 257 -3.99 4.62 -3.36
CA GLY A 257 -4.32 4.40 -4.76
C GLY A 257 -5.60 5.08 -5.19
N GLY A 258 -6.09 4.71 -6.37
CA GLY A 258 -7.19 5.37 -7.05
C GLY A 258 -6.94 5.31 -8.55
N HIS A 259 -8.00 5.40 -9.34
CA HIS A 259 -7.94 5.32 -10.80
C HIS A 259 -7.69 6.72 -11.39
#